data_AF-A0A3M2RI53-F1
#
_entry.id   AF-A0A3M2RI53-F1
#
_cell.length_a   1.000
_cell.length_b   1.000
_cell.length_c   1.000
_cell.angle_alpha   90.00
_cell.angle_beta   90.00
_cell.angle_gamma   90.00
#
_symmetry.space_group_name_H-M   'P 1'
#
loop_
_entity.id
_entity.type
_entity.pdbx_description
1 polymer ?
#
loop_
_entity_poly.entity_id
_entity_poly.type
_entity_poly.pdbx_seq_one_letter_code
_entity_poly.pdbx_strand_id
1 'polypeptide(L)'
;MRAHNILRQTTNLSRVQQWRLNAKDTVQYRFRLGTQNSFSTSATAFSTDRSNTIGFIGLGAMGNHMFNNLVSRYRNPESGNEVGFALYDVNQAAVDKIIKYHDSEHPNVPLTSCSSPYDVALKASTIISMVPTGKHVQDVYVGQGKSVLNALKDISQDQRAETLCIDQSTIEQSVSKAVALQLRQIGADLVDAPVSGGK
;
A
#
# COMPACT_ATOMS: atom_id res chain seq x y z
N MET A 1 71.43 -9.69 14.25
CA MET A 1 70.38 -10.20 13.36
C MET A 1 70.30 -11.72 13.55
N ARG A 2 69.38 -12.19 14.40
CA ARG A 2 69.17 -13.60 14.82
C ARG A 2 67.87 -14.09 14.12
N ALA A 3 67.88 -15.14 13.30
CA ALA A 3 67.85 -16.58 13.64
C ALA A 3 66.47 -17.22 13.35
N HIS A 4 66.50 -18.29 12.53
CA HIS A 4 65.75 -19.56 12.64
C HIS A 4 64.23 -19.63 12.32
N ASN A 5 63.94 -20.32 11.21
CA ASN A 5 63.10 -21.53 11.06
C ASN A 5 62.26 -22.00 12.26
N ILE A 6 60.98 -22.41 12.03
CA ILE A 6 60.36 -23.72 12.42
C ILE A 6 58.79 -23.74 12.37
N LEU A 7 58.26 -24.75 11.65
CA LEU A 7 57.02 -25.57 11.79
C LEU A 7 55.60 -24.97 12.04
N ARG A 8 54.62 -25.46 11.25
CA ARG A 8 53.42 -26.28 11.65
C ARG A 8 52.41 -26.37 10.47
N GLN A 9 52.19 -27.53 9.84
CA GLN A 9 51.20 -28.60 10.13
C GLN A 9 49.71 -28.27 9.85
N THR A 10 49.24 -28.78 8.70
CA THR A 10 48.06 -29.64 8.40
C THR A 10 46.73 -29.62 9.20
N THR A 11 45.65 -29.83 8.43
CA THR A 11 44.27 -30.32 8.75
C THR A 11 43.29 -29.27 9.30
N ASN A 12 41.98 -29.27 9.03
CA ASN A 12 41.06 -30.33 8.59
C ASN A 12 39.79 -29.70 7.97
N LEU A 13 39.22 -30.38 6.96
CA LEU A 13 37.92 -30.10 6.37
C LEU A 13 36.82 -30.68 7.28
N SER A 14 35.77 -29.91 7.60
CA SER A 14 34.39 -30.43 7.69
C SER A 14 33.37 -29.39 8.16
N ARG A 15 32.11 -29.63 7.75
CA ARG A 15 30.82 -29.06 8.18
C ARG A 15 30.25 -27.90 7.37
N VAL A 16 29.80 -28.25 6.16
CA VAL A 16 28.59 -27.65 5.58
C VAL A 16 27.41 -28.53 6.00
N GLN A 17 26.55 -28.02 6.88
CA GLN A 17 25.33 -28.70 7.33
C GLN A 17 24.12 -28.13 6.60
N GLN A 18 23.56 -28.95 5.71
CA GLN A 18 22.27 -28.76 5.03
C GLN A 18 21.12 -28.78 6.04
N TRP A 19 20.22 -27.81 5.98
CA TRP A 19 18.92 -27.87 6.64
C TRP A 19 17.87 -28.43 5.67
N ARG A 20 17.43 -29.67 5.93
CA ARG A 20 16.19 -30.26 5.39
C ARG A 20 15.06 -29.97 6.38
N LEU A 21 14.03 -29.27 5.93
CA LEU A 21 12.77 -29.15 6.66
C LEU A 21 11.91 -30.40 6.38
N ASN A 22 11.70 -31.22 7.42
CA ASN A 22 10.70 -32.28 7.41
C ASN A 22 9.40 -31.72 7.98
N ALA A 23 8.38 -31.58 7.13
CA ALA A 23 7.01 -31.32 7.54
C ALA A 23 6.33 -32.64 7.93
N LYS A 24 6.15 -32.87 9.23
CA LYS A 24 5.15 -33.80 9.78
C LYS A 24 4.71 -33.26 11.13
N ASP A 25 3.50 -32.71 11.15
CA ASP A 25 2.49 -32.91 12.20
C ASP A 25 1.29 -32.01 11.89
N THR A 26 0.25 -32.60 11.32
CA THR A 26 -1.04 -31.93 11.09
C THR A 26 -2.14 -32.85 11.63
N VAL A 27 -2.81 -32.36 12.67
CA VAL A 27 -3.95 -33.00 13.32
C VAL A 27 -5.13 -33.03 12.35
N GLN A 28 -5.64 -34.22 12.08
CA GLN A 28 -6.73 -34.50 11.14
C GLN A 28 -8.09 -34.29 11.83
N TYR A 29 -8.86 -33.29 11.41
CA TYR A 29 -10.30 -33.23 11.67
C TYR A 29 -11.05 -33.67 10.40
N ARG A 30 -11.73 -34.82 10.47
CA ARG A 30 -12.56 -35.36 9.40
C ARG A 30 -13.93 -34.67 9.40
N PHE A 31 -14.22 -33.88 8.37
CA PHE A 31 -15.58 -33.53 7.97
C PHE A 31 -15.95 -34.23 6.66
N ARG A 32 -17.19 -34.72 6.62
CA ARG A 32 -17.78 -35.66 5.64
C ARG A 32 -18.03 -34.94 4.30
N LEU A 33 -17.69 -35.61 3.20
CA LEU A 33 -17.81 -35.15 1.80
C LEU A 33 -19.25 -34.78 1.41
N GLY A 34 -19.40 -33.60 0.81
CA GLY A 34 -20.53 -33.21 -0.04
C GLY A 34 -19.98 -32.70 -1.38
N THR A 35 -20.44 -33.31 -2.46
CA THR A 35 -20.01 -33.06 -3.84
C THR A 35 -20.44 -31.67 -4.31
N GLN A 36 -19.49 -30.81 -4.69
CA GLN A 36 -19.77 -29.62 -5.51
C GLN A 36 -18.64 -29.43 -6.53
N ASN A 37 -19.04 -29.35 -7.79
CA ASN A 37 -18.17 -29.07 -8.93
C ASN A 37 -17.42 -27.75 -8.72
N SER A 38 -16.09 -27.78 -8.75
CA SER A 38 -15.25 -26.60 -8.72
C SER A 38 -14.86 -26.23 -10.16
N PHE A 39 -15.47 -25.16 -10.68
CA PHE A 39 -14.89 -24.42 -11.79
C PHE A 39 -13.75 -23.56 -11.23
N SER A 40 -12.52 -23.94 -11.55
CA SER A 40 -11.32 -23.19 -11.18
C SER A 40 -11.14 -22.02 -12.16
N THR A 41 -11.80 -20.90 -11.91
CA THR A 41 -11.40 -19.63 -12.53
C THR A 41 -10.20 -19.12 -11.75
N SER A 42 -9.00 -19.36 -12.27
CA SER A 42 -7.78 -18.72 -11.77
C SER A 42 -7.85 -17.22 -12.07
N ALA A 43 -8.55 -16.48 -11.21
CA ALA A 43 -8.31 -15.05 -11.09
C ALA A 43 -6.94 -14.92 -10.41
N THR A 44 -5.91 -14.59 -11.19
CA THR A 44 -4.63 -14.13 -10.68
C THR A 44 -4.91 -12.91 -9.81
N ALA A 45 -4.97 -13.10 -8.50
CA ALA A 45 -4.97 -12.00 -7.56
C ALA A 45 -3.59 -11.34 -7.67
N PHE A 46 -3.51 -10.24 -8.42
CA PHE A 46 -2.34 -9.36 -8.38
C PHE A 46 -2.28 -8.77 -6.97
N SER A 47 -1.50 -9.39 -6.07
CA SER A 47 -1.17 -8.76 -4.81
C SER A 47 -0.02 -7.80 -5.07
N THR A 48 -0.34 -6.57 -5.49
CA THR A 48 0.66 -5.51 -5.55
C THR A 48 1.21 -5.26 -4.15
N ASP A 49 2.52 -5.09 -4.04
CA ASP A 49 3.16 -4.79 -2.76
C ASP A 49 2.69 -3.42 -2.26
N ARG A 50 2.41 -3.31 -0.95
CA ARG A 50 1.99 -2.08 -0.30
C ARG A 50 2.98 -0.95 -0.53
N SER A 51 4.28 -1.27 -0.46
CA SER A 51 5.38 -0.33 -0.67
C SER A 51 5.32 0.36 -2.05
N ASN A 52 4.78 -0.34 -3.06
CA ASN A 52 4.67 0.11 -4.44
C ASN A 52 3.23 0.43 -4.83
N THR A 53 2.35 0.71 -3.86
CA THR A 53 0.95 1.05 -4.13
C THR A 53 0.65 2.48 -3.72
N ILE A 54 0.04 3.23 -4.63
CA ILE A 54 -0.45 4.59 -4.40
C ILE A 54 -1.94 4.54 -4.06
N GLY A 55 -2.28 4.98 -2.86
CA GLY A 55 -3.64 5.21 -2.43
C GLY A 55 -4.16 6.55 -2.96
N PHE A 56 -5.37 6.57 -3.51
CA PHE A 56 -6.02 7.80 -3.95
C PHE A 56 -7.42 7.91 -3.35
N ILE A 57 -7.63 8.93 -2.50
CA ILE A 57 -8.86 9.17 -1.77
C ILE A 57 -9.51 10.46 -2.26
N GLY A 58 -10.69 10.35 -2.87
CA GLY A 58 -11.45 11.47 -3.41
C GLY A 58 -11.28 11.61 -4.92
N LEU A 59 -12.27 11.16 -5.68
CA LEU A 59 -12.37 11.12 -7.13
C LEU A 59 -13.45 12.08 -7.66
N GLY A 60 -13.67 13.17 -6.94
CA GLY A 60 -14.51 14.29 -7.39
C GLY A 60 -13.92 15.03 -8.60
N ALA A 61 -14.43 16.22 -8.93
CA ALA A 61 -14.04 16.96 -10.14
C ALA A 61 -12.51 17.09 -10.29
N MET A 62 -11.82 17.61 -9.28
CA MET A 62 -10.37 17.77 -9.31
C MET A 62 -9.63 16.43 -9.14
N GLY A 63 -10.11 15.56 -8.25
CA GLY A 63 -9.51 14.25 -7.98
C GLY A 63 -9.46 13.35 -9.21
N ASN A 64 -10.53 13.34 -10.01
CA ASN A 64 -10.61 12.58 -11.26
C ASN A 64 -9.54 13.04 -12.25
N HIS A 65 -9.41 14.35 -12.50
CA HIS A 65 -8.40 14.89 -13.40
C HIS A 65 -6.98 14.55 -12.93
N MET A 66 -6.72 14.69 -11.63
CA MET A 66 -5.41 14.39 -11.07
C MET A 66 -5.08 12.90 -11.17
N PHE A 67 -6.04 12.03 -10.88
CA PHE A 67 -5.87 10.59 -10.99
C PHE A 67 -5.59 10.16 -12.45
N ASN A 68 -6.36 10.66 -13.41
CA ASN A 68 -6.10 10.37 -14.83
C ASN A 68 -4.71 10.85 -15.27
N ASN A 69 -4.25 11.99 -14.76
CA ASN A 69 -2.90 12.49 -15.02
C ASN A 69 -1.81 11.59 -14.42
N LEU A 70 -2.04 11.02 -13.22
CA LEU A 70 -1.12 10.06 -12.61
C LEU A 70 -1.01 8.79 -13.46
N VAL A 71 -2.15 8.19 -13.84
CA VAL A 71 -2.16 6.94 -14.61
C VAL A 71 -1.63 7.14 -16.04
N SER A 72 -1.99 8.23 -16.72
CA SER A 72 -1.49 8.48 -18.10
C SER A 72 0.01 8.74 -18.18
N ARG A 73 0.63 9.18 -17.09
CA ARG A 73 2.08 9.37 -16.99
C ARG A 73 2.79 8.21 -16.32
N TYR A 74 2.05 7.24 -15.81
CA TYR A 74 2.60 6.03 -15.27
C TYR A 74 3.38 5.28 -16.36
N ARG A 75 4.57 4.82 -16.01
CA ARG A 75 5.38 3.95 -16.83
C ARG A 75 5.82 2.79 -15.95
N ASN A 76 5.61 1.56 -16.44
CA ASN A 76 6.19 0.41 -15.77
C ASN A 76 7.71 0.62 -15.66
N PRO A 77 8.30 0.45 -14.47
CA PRO A 77 9.74 0.53 -14.34
C PRO A 77 10.40 -0.55 -15.19
N GLU A 78 11.48 -0.20 -15.91
CA GLU A 78 12.28 -1.18 -16.69
C GLU A 78 12.88 -2.28 -15.77
N SER A 79 13.11 -1.91 -14.51
CA SER A 79 13.49 -2.79 -13.41
C SER A 79 12.81 -2.32 -12.13
N GLY A 80 12.06 -3.18 -11.45
CA GLY A 80 11.35 -2.85 -10.22
C GLY A 80 10.01 -3.57 -10.13
N ASN A 81 9.28 -3.31 -9.04
CA ASN A 81 7.93 -3.82 -8.85
C ASN A 81 6.92 -2.95 -9.59
N GLU A 82 5.84 -3.57 -10.06
CA GLU A 82 4.69 -2.88 -10.63
C GLU A 82 4.05 -1.93 -9.60
N VAL A 83 3.67 -0.73 -10.03
CA VAL A 83 2.95 0.22 -9.16
C VAL A 83 1.47 0.03 -9.32
N GLY A 84 0.80 -0.22 -8.20
CA GLY A 84 -0.65 -0.35 -8.14
C GLY A 84 -1.31 0.89 -7.59
N PHE A 85 -2.63 0.98 -7.76
CA PHE A 85 -3.44 2.04 -7.16
C PHE A 85 -4.60 1.48 -6.34
N ALA A 86 -4.74 1.98 -5.12
CA ALA A 86 -5.83 1.66 -4.21
C ALA A 86 -6.79 2.86 -4.11
N LEU A 87 -8.00 2.72 -4.63
CA LEU A 87 -8.92 3.84 -4.87
C LEU A 87 -10.06 3.86 -3.87
N TYR A 88 -10.40 5.04 -3.36
CA TYR A 88 -11.59 5.24 -2.56
C TYR A 88 -12.25 6.59 -2.88
N ASP A 89 -13.57 6.58 -2.97
CA ASP A 89 -14.43 7.75 -2.90
C ASP A 89 -15.69 7.39 -2.11
N VAL A 90 -16.32 8.38 -1.46
CA VAL A 90 -17.61 8.17 -0.79
C VAL A 90 -18.71 7.77 -1.78
N ASN A 91 -18.57 8.17 -3.04
CA ASN A 91 -19.40 7.77 -4.16
C ASN A 91 -18.74 6.61 -4.93
N GLN A 92 -19.15 5.38 -4.63
CA GLN A 92 -18.63 4.16 -5.27
C GLN A 92 -18.72 4.21 -6.81
N ALA A 93 -19.76 4.85 -7.37
CA ALA A 93 -19.91 4.96 -8.82
C ALA A 93 -18.77 5.78 -9.48
N ALA A 94 -18.13 6.69 -8.74
CA ALA A 94 -16.96 7.42 -9.23
C ALA A 94 -15.73 6.51 -9.35
N VAL A 95 -15.52 5.61 -8.37
CA VAL A 95 -14.47 4.59 -8.39
C VAL A 95 -14.69 3.63 -9.55
N ASP A 96 -15.90 3.07 -9.67
CA ASP A 96 -16.24 2.09 -10.71
C ASP A 96 -16.05 2.67 -12.11
N LYS A 97 -16.44 3.94 -12.32
CA LYS A 97 -16.28 4.65 -13.59
C LYS A 97 -14.80 4.80 -13.97
N ILE A 98 -13.94 5.16 -13.01
CA ILE A 98 -12.51 5.35 -13.24
C ILE A 98 -11.82 4.03 -13.53
N ILE A 99 -12.11 2.98 -12.74
CA ILE A 99 -11.55 1.64 -12.95
C ILE A 99 -11.93 1.16 -14.36
N LYS A 100 -13.22 1.21 -14.70
CA LYS A 100 -13.69 0.81 -16.05
C LYS A 100 -13.00 1.55 -17.18
N TYR A 101 -12.76 2.86 -17.01
CA TYR A 101 -12.06 3.67 -18.02
C TYR A 101 -10.60 3.20 -18.19
N HIS A 102 -9.87 3.05 -17.09
CA HIS A 102 -8.46 2.65 -17.15
C HIS A 102 -8.23 1.18 -17.44
N ASP A 103 -9.18 0.29 -17.14
CA ASP A 103 -9.13 -1.10 -17.62
C ASP A 103 -9.09 -1.16 -19.15
N SER A 104 -9.71 -0.19 -19.84
CA SER A 104 -9.68 -0.09 -21.30
C SER A 104 -8.46 0.68 -21.83
N GLU A 105 -8.13 1.81 -21.24
CA GLU A 105 -7.07 2.70 -21.77
C GLU A 105 -5.66 2.32 -21.27
N HIS A 106 -5.57 1.69 -20.09
CA HIS A 106 -4.34 1.36 -19.39
C HIS A 106 -4.43 -0.04 -18.72
N PRO A 107 -4.68 -1.13 -19.48
CA PRO A 107 -5.00 -2.46 -18.95
C PRO A 107 -3.91 -3.10 -18.09
N ASN A 108 -2.69 -2.58 -18.14
CA ASN A 108 -1.54 -3.07 -17.38
C ASN A 108 -1.28 -2.23 -16.10
N VAL A 109 -2.24 -1.41 -15.67
CA VAL A 109 -2.13 -0.64 -14.43
C VAL A 109 -3.06 -1.28 -13.40
N PRO A 110 -2.53 -1.88 -12.33
CA PRO A 110 -3.37 -2.50 -11.32
C PRO A 110 -4.18 -1.46 -10.56
N LEU A 111 -5.51 -1.53 -10.69
CA LEU A 111 -6.44 -0.67 -9.95
C LEU A 111 -7.30 -1.52 -9.01
N THR A 112 -7.34 -1.13 -7.74
CA THR A 112 -8.11 -1.82 -6.71
C THR A 112 -9.09 -0.88 -6.03
N SER A 113 -10.38 -1.20 -6.08
CA SER A 113 -11.40 -0.49 -5.29
C SER A 113 -11.25 -0.82 -3.80
N CYS A 114 -11.32 0.20 -2.96
CA CYS A 114 -11.31 0.10 -1.51
C CYS A 114 -12.64 0.58 -0.94
N SER A 115 -13.01 0.06 0.23
CA SER A 115 -14.29 0.37 0.89
C SER A 115 -14.21 1.57 1.86
N SER A 116 -13.00 2.02 2.20
CA SER A 116 -12.76 3.10 3.16
C SER A 116 -11.31 3.63 3.08
N PRO A 117 -11.02 4.81 3.68
CA PRO A 117 -9.65 5.31 3.86
C PRO A 117 -8.74 4.32 4.62
N TYR A 118 -9.29 3.62 5.61
CA TYR A 118 -8.59 2.55 6.33
C TYR A 118 -8.11 1.46 5.37
N ASP A 119 -8.98 1.00 4.48
CA ASP A 119 -8.69 -0.06 3.52
C ASP A 119 -7.63 0.37 2.49
N VAL A 120 -7.63 1.64 2.08
CA VAL A 120 -6.55 2.23 1.27
C VAL A 120 -5.22 2.17 2.01
N ALA A 121 -5.17 2.58 3.29
CA ALA A 121 -3.93 2.64 4.06
C ALA A 121 -3.31 1.27 4.38
N LEU A 122 -4.12 0.20 4.40
CA LEU A 122 -3.61 -1.18 4.48
C LEU A 122 -2.96 -1.64 3.18
N LYS A 123 -3.40 -1.10 2.03
CA LYS A 123 -2.93 -1.51 0.70
C LYS A 123 -1.86 -0.59 0.12
N ALA A 124 -1.72 0.65 0.59
CA ALA A 124 -0.83 1.65 0.03
C ALA A 124 0.14 2.24 1.07
N SER A 125 1.38 2.49 0.65
CA SER A 125 2.40 3.24 1.40
C SER A 125 2.34 4.74 1.09
N THR A 126 2.02 5.13 -0.15
CA THR A 126 1.83 6.53 -0.53
C THR A 126 0.35 6.83 -0.62
N ILE A 127 -0.19 7.71 0.22
CA ILE A 127 -1.63 7.97 0.29
C ILE A 127 -1.89 9.43 -0.07
N ILE A 128 -2.53 9.64 -1.22
CA ILE A 128 -2.97 10.95 -1.69
C ILE A 128 -4.45 11.12 -1.34
N SER A 129 -4.81 12.24 -0.71
CA SER A 129 -6.20 12.63 -0.52
C SER A 129 -6.51 13.95 -1.21
N MET A 130 -7.75 14.08 -1.70
CA MET A 130 -8.21 15.24 -2.43
C MET A 130 -9.72 15.43 -2.22
N VAL A 131 -10.07 16.04 -1.09
CA VAL A 131 -11.46 16.11 -0.59
C VAL A 131 -11.93 17.55 -0.37
N PRO A 132 -13.25 17.81 -0.28
CA PRO A 132 -13.76 19.18 -0.43
C PRO A 132 -13.47 20.15 0.71
N THR A 133 -13.28 19.67 1.95
CA THR A 133 -13.15 20.56 3.13
C THR A 133 -12.25 19.96 4.20
N GLY A 134 -11.78 20.80 5.14
CA GLY A 134 -11.00 20.36 6.28
C GLY A 134 -11.71 19.33 7.17
N LYS A 135 -13.04 19.35 7.23
CA LYS A 135 -13.80 18.29 7.92
C LYS A 135 -13.61 16.92 7.24
N HIS A 136 -13.66 16.87 5.91
CA HIS A 136 -13.43 15.63 5.18
C HIS A 136 -11.99 15.12 5.36
N VAL A 137 -10.99 16.03 5.37
CA VAL A 137 -9.60 15.67 5.66
C VAL A 137 -9.47 15.05 7.05
N GLN A 138 -10.12 15.63 8.06
CA GLN A 138 -10.16 15.04 9.40
C GLN A 138 -10.82 13.65 9.40
N ASP A 139 -11.96 13.50 8.74
CA ASP A 139 -12.68 12.22 8.68
C ASP A 139 -11.84 11.12 7.97
N VAL A 140 -11.14 11.49 6.90
CA VAL A 140 -10.21 10.60 6.15
C VAL A 140 -9.04 10.16 7.01
N TYR A 141 -8.32 11.10 7.63
CA TYR A 141 -7.06 10.78 8.28
C TYR A 141 -7.21 10.38 9.74
N VAL A 142 -8.00 11.09 10.54
CA VAL A 142 -8.05 10.96 12.01
C VAL A 142 -9.47 10.73 12.55
N GLY A 143 -10.43 10.45 11.68
CA GLY A 143 -11.79 10.12 12.06
C GLY A 143 -11.85 8.89 12.98
N GLN A 144 -12.87 8.85 13.85
CA GLN A 144 -13.07 7.76 14.82
C GLN A 144 -13.38 6.41 14.14
N GLY A 145 -13.85 6.42 12.89
CA GLY A 145 -14.21 5.24 12.13
C GLY A 145 -13.06 4.62 11.34
N LYS A 146 -13.32 4.25 10.09
CA LYS A 146 -12.36 3.64 9.17
C LYS A 146 -11.43 4.68 8.53
N SER A 147 -10.62 5.33 9.36
CA SER A 147 -9.62 6.34 8.97
C SER A 147 -8.23 5.76 8.70
N VAL A 148 -7.37 6.56 8.05
CA VAL A 148 -5.96 6.23 7.80
C VAL A 148 -5.21 5.99 9.11
N LEU A 149 -5.35 6.86 10.11
CA LEU A 149 -4.69 6.73 11.43
C LEU A 149 -4.99 5.36 12.07
N ASN A 150 -6.25 4.92 12.00
CA ASN A 150 -6.64 3.64 12.59
C ASN A 150 -6.03 2.45 11.84
N ALA A 151 -5.93 2.50 10.51
CA ALA A 151 -5.22 1.46 9.75
C ALA A 151 -3.73 1.43 10.07
N LEU A 152 -3.10 2.60 10.21
CA LEU A 152 -1.68 2.69 10.51
C LEU A 152 -1.35 2.13 11.90
N LYS A 153 -2.25 2.27 12.88
CA LYS A 153 -2.08 1.62 14.20
C LYS A 153 -2.07 0.09 14.13
N ASP A 154 -2.74 -0.49 13.13
CA ASP A 154 -2.88 -1.94 12.98
C ASP A 154 -1.74 -2.58 12.17
N ILE A 155 -0.86 -1.78 11.55
CA ILE A 155 0.31 -2.28 10.80
C ILE A 155 1.61 -2.11 11.60
N SER A 156 2.70 -2.71 11.09
CA SER A 156 4.01 -2.65 11.75
C SER A 156 4.59 -1.23 11.79
N GLN A 157 5.51 -0.98 12.72
CA GLN A 157 6.20 0.31 12.82
C GLN A 157 6.98 0.67 11.54
N ASP A 158 7.62 -0.31 10.90
CA ASP A 158 8.36 -0.09 9.66
C ASP A 158 7.42 0.33 8.53
N GLN A 159 6.26 -0.33 8.40
CA GLN A 159 5.26 0.03 7.40
C GLN A 159 4.64 1.42 7.66
N ARG A 160 4.50 1.83 8.94
CA ARG A 160 4.10 3.20 9.28
C ARG A 160 5.16 4.21 8.88
N ALA A 161 6.43 3.95 9.17
CA ALA A 161 7.55 4.82 8.81
C ALA A 161 7.74 4.94 7.28
N GLU A 162 7.39 3.90 6.54
CA GLU A 162 7.33 3.91 5.08
C GLU A 162 6.13 4.71 4.53
N THR A 163 5.12 4.99 5.35
CA THR A 163 3.91 5.64 4.88
C THR A 163 4.09 7.14 4.69
N LEU A 164 3.84 7.62 3.47
CA LEU A 164 3.76 9.03 3.14
C LEU A 164 2.31 9.42 2.85
N CYS A 165 1.72 10.26 3.70
CA CYS A 165 0.41 10.87 3.43
C CYS A 165 0.61 12.23 2.74
N ILE A 166 -0.22 12.52 1.74
CA ILE A 166 -0.22 13.79 1.00
C ILE A 166 -1.66 14.29 0.92
N ASP A 167 -1.94 15.44 1.51
CA ASP A 167 -3.22 16.13 1.34
C ASP A 167 -3.10 17.16 0.21
N GLN A 168 -3.92 17.01 -0.83
CA GLN A 168 -4.02 17.93 -1.96
C GLN A 168 -5.22 18.87 -1.84
N SER A 169 -5.97 18.80 -0.73
CA SER A 169 -7.16 19.61 -0.49
C SER A 169 -6.79 21.06 -0.19
N THR A 170 -7.58 22.02 -0.67
CA THR A 170 -7.41 23.43 -0.29
C THR A 170 -8.16 23.69 1.02
N ILE A 171 -7.47 23.53 2.14
CA ILE A 171 -8.05 23.62 3.49
C ILE A 171 -7.31 24.61 4.40
N GLU A 172 -7.84 24.81 5.59
CA GLU A 172 -7.20 25.63 6.61
C GLU A 172 -5.91 24.98 7.11
N GLN A 173 -4.82 25.76 7.16
CA GLN A 173 -3.52 25.29 7.65
C GLN A 173 -3.57 24.71 9.07
N SER A 174 -4.47 25.22 9.92
CA SER A 174 -4.66 24.72 11.29
C SER A 174 -5.15 23.27 11.31
N VAL A 175 -6.04 22.91 10.39
CA VAL A 175 -6.55 21.53 10.23
C VAL A 175 -5.43 20.62 9.74
N SER A 176 -4.71 21.02 8.69
CA SER A 176 -3.60 20.24 8.13
C SER A 176 -2.52 19.97 9.19
N LYS A 177 -2.12 20.99 9.95
CA LYS A 177 -1.17 20.86 11.07
C LYS A 177 -1.68 19.91 12.16
N ALA A 178 -2.95 20.00 12.56
CA ALA A 178 -3.52 19.16 13.60
C ALA A 178 -3.58 17.68 13.20
N VAL A 179 -3.87 17.39 11.93
CA VAL A 179 -3.86 16.04 11.38
C VAL A 179 -2.44 15.49 11.31
N ALA A 180 -1.49 16.27 10.78
CA ALA A 180 -0.08 15.88 10.69
C ALA A 180 0.51 15.52 12.06
N LEU A 181 0.19 16.31 13.11
CA LEU A 181 0.65 16.02 14.47
C LEU A 181 0.14 14.67 14.99
N GLN A 182 -1.10 14.30 14.71
CA GLN A 182 -1.66 13.02 15.14
C GLN A 182 -1.03 11.83 14.39
N LEU A 183 -0.73 11.97 13.10
CA LEU A 183 -0.04 10.94 12.33
C LEU A 183 1.41 10.76 12.80
N ARG A 184 2.11 11.86 13.11
CA ARG A 184 3.50 11.81 13.62
C ARG A 184 3.61 11.10 14.97
N GLN A 185 2.59 11.18 15.82
CA GLN A 185 2.58 10.47 17.10
C GLN A 185 2.68 8.94 16.94
N ILE A 186 2.30 8.40 15.78
CA ILE A 186 2.42 6.97 15.49
C ILE A 186 3.54 6.64 14.49
N GLY A 187 4.31 7.64 14.04
CA GLY A 187 5.46 7.43 13.15
C GLY A 187 5.14 7.50 11.65
N ALA A 188 4.03 8.12 11.25
CA ALA A 188 3.74 8.46 9.85
C ALA A 188 3.78 9.98 9.65
N ASP A 189 3.98 10.45 8.41
CA ASP A 189 4.01 11.89 8.11
C ASP A 189 2.91 12.31 7.13
N LEU A 190 2.55 13.59 7.17
CA LEU A 190 1.60 14.22 6.26
C LEU A 190 2.22 15.47 5.63
N VAL A 191 2.19 15.52 4.30
CA VAL A 191 2.55 16.69 3.51
C VAL A 191 1.28 17.43 3.11
N ASP A 192 1.23 18.71 3.48
CA ASP A 192 0.22 19.67 3.01
C ASP A 192 0.65 20.20 1.64
N ALA A 193 -0.08 19.86 0.58
CA ALA A 193 0.29 20.23 -0.78
C ALA A 193 -0.95 20.61 -1.61
N PRO A 194 -1.68 21.68 -1.24
CA PRO A 194 -2.88 22.11 -1.93
C PRO A 194 -2.61 22.39 -3.41
N VAL A 195 -3.51 21.96 -4.28
CA VAL A 195 -3.42 22.24 -5.72
C VAL A 195 -4.13 23.54 -6.10
N SER A 196 -3.61 24.20 -7.13
CA SER A 196 -4.28 25.32 -7.80
C SER A 196 -4.45 25.01 -9.28
N GLY A 197 -5.63 25.26 -9.86
CA GLY A 197 -5.84 25.16 -11.32
C GLY A 197 -7.11 24.48 -11.81
N GLY A 198 -8.26 24.69 -11.18
CA GLY A 198 -9.55 24.26 -11.73
C GLY A 198 -9.92 25.07 -12.98
N LYS A 199 -10.32 24.38 -14.05
CA LYS A 199 -11.09 24.97 -15.15
C LYS A 199 -12.51 24.47 -15.07
#